data_AF-A0A534PJ94-F1
#
_entry.id   AF-A0A534PJ94-F1
#
_cell.length_a   1.000
_cell.length_b   1.000
_cell.length_c   1.000
_cell.angle_alpha   90.00
_cell.angle_beta   90.00
_cell.angle_gamma   90.00
#
_symmetry.space_group_name_H-M   'P 1'
#
loop_
_entity.id
_entity.type
_entity.pdbx_description
1 polymer ?
#
loop_
_entity_poly.entity_id
_entity_poly.type
_entity_poly.pdbx_seq_one_letter_code
_entity_poly.pdbx_strand_id
1 'polypeptide(L)'
;MLRALASFALVLACGCGNHFVEPHPPQLERAQATYTAGSAGEPTSYLVVLDLYLERSAGCADQHAFALQTIRAAMGPEAIEIAVEDASPTCAQLSTRSIDPLAVDTAIVAAQAAHAAAHLRPILVYVNNIDLPITHPLIDQLAAIRSRSVARVQQAPLYWALAAAKPAGDLRSDRIVPWTFTGDAALGATLRSLASADLPLQSETGDVAGPLPLLGEDALHRALQFKLCSGSDFVAPLGFAGDGSAQPVDPQKPPAFSVALPPRYAIPLSEFKPRAITLPVELCLLHCDRFFGYLPGDDPVVWDQVAGCLLPDSQP
;
A
#
# COMPACT_ATOMS: atom_id res chain seq x y z
N MET A 1 -67.35 41.58 56.17
CA MET A 1 -67.93 40.31 55.68
C MET A 1 -66.97 39.78 54.61
N LEU A 2 -65.93 39.02 54.99
CA LEU A 2 -65.83 37.56 55.19
C LEU A 2 -65.98 36.68 53.92
N ARG A 3 -64.91 35.88 53.70
CA ARG A 3 -64.76 34.59 52.95
C ARG A 3 -64.48 34.71 51.44
N ALA A 4 -63.56 33.96 50.82
CA ALA A 4 -62.82 32.71 51.14
C ALA A 4 -61.46 32.71 50.39
N LEU A 5 -60.30 32.33 50.96
CA LEU A 5 -59.74 30.97 51.16
C LEU A 5 -59.70 30.06 49.92
N ALA A 6 -58.46 29.72 49.52
CA ALA A 6 -57.96 28.46 48.91
C ALA A 6 -57.10 28.75 47.66
N SER A 7 -55.77 28.80 47.82
CA SER A 7 -54.87 27.65 47.66
C SER A 7 -54.67 27.26 46.19
N PHE A 8 -53.57 27.71 45.60
CA PHE A 8 -52.73 26.87 44.74
C PHE A 8 -51.26 27.30 44.94
N ALA A 9 -50.61 26.61 45.86
CA ALA A 9 -49.19 26.32 45.75
C ALA A 9 -48.98 25.37 44.56
N LEU A 10 -47.74 25.33 44.04
CA LEU A 10 -47.27 24.74 42.77
C LEU A 10 -47.52 25.67 41.58
N VAL A 11 -46.52 26.20 40.88
CA VAL A 11 -45.29 25.56 40.41
C VAL A 11 -44.12 26.57 40.46
N LEU A 12 -43.34 26.53 41.53
CA LEU A 12 -41.97 27.04 41.58
C LEU A 12 -41.03 25.85 41.51
N ALA A 13 -41.04 25.20 40.35
CA ALA A 13 -40.12 24.12 40.00
C ALA A 13 -39.86 24.13 38.48
N CYS A 14 -39.61 25.32 37.91
CA CYS A 14 -38.75 25.37 36.75
C CYS A 14 -37.33 25.42 37.31
N GLY A 15 -36.65 24.28 37.28
CA GLY A 15 -35.24 24.20 37.62
C GLY A 15 -34.47 25.21 36.77
N CYS A 16 -33.95 26.25 37.41
CA CYS A 16 -32.80 26.97 36.90
C CYS A 16 -31.62 25.98 36.96
N GLY A 17 -31.51 25.12 35.94
CA GLY A 17 -30.23 24.52 35.62
C GLY A 17 -29.29 25.68 35.32
N ASN A 18 -28.38 25.98 36.24
CA ASN A 18 -27.28 26.89 35.96
C ASN A 18 -26.43 26.23 34.88
N HIS A 19 -26.76 26.49 33.62
CA HIS A 19 -25.89 26.16 32.51
C HIS A 19 -24.63 27.00 32.67
N PHE A 20 -23.51 26.35 32.92
CA PHE A 20 -22.21 27.01 32.92
C PHE A 20 -21.95 27.55 31.51
N VAL A 21 -21.77 28.86 31.40
CA VAL A 21 -21.39 29.52 30.14
C VAL A 21 -20.05 30.20 30.39
N GLU A 22 -19.00 29.70 29.75
CA GLU A 22 -17.69 30.35 29.75
C GLU A 22 -17.79 31.61 28.86
N PRO A 23 -17.62 32.83 29.41
CA PRO A 23 -17.71 34.07 28.63
C PRO A 23 -16.59 34.24 27.60
N HIS A 24 -15.45 33.58 27.80
CA HIS A 24 -14.30 33.65 26.89
C HIS A 24 -13.76 32.25 26.60
N PRO A 25 -14.49 31.41 25.84
CA PRO A 25 -14.06 30.05 25.55
C PRO A 25 -12.76 30.09 24.72
N PRO A 26 -11.97 29.01 24.73
CA PRO A 26 -10.77 28.92 23.91
C PRO A 26 -11.14 29.07 22.42
N GLN A 27 -10.35 29.85 21.69
CA GLN A 27 -10.46 29.94 20.23
C GLN A 27 -9.65 28.81 19.61
N LEU A 28 -10.35 27.76 19.18
CA LEU A 28 -9.73 26.57 18.63
C LEU A 28 -9.85 26.52 17.10
N GLU A 29 -8.84 25.97 16.44
CA GLU A 29 -8.78 25.75 14.99
C GLU A 29 -8.24 24.34 14.71
N ARG A 30 -8.75 23.66 13.67
CA ARG A 30 -8.20 22.39 13.20
C ARG A 30 -7.08 22.66 12.20
N ALA A 31 -6.01 21.88 12.30
CA ALA A 31 -4.94 21.84 11.33
C ALA A 31 -4.55 20.38 11.08
N GLN A 32 -3.79 20.16 10.01
CA GLN A 32 -3.22 18.85 9.73
C GLN A 32 -1.87 18.98 9.03
N ALA A 33 -0.97 18.06 9.35
CA ALA A 33 0.23 17.82 8.56
C ALA A 33 0.07 16.48 7.83
N THR A 34 0.33 16.47 6.53
CA THR A 34 0.31 15.25 5.74
C THR A 34 1.67 14.99 5.13
N TYR A 35 2.18 13.79 5.35
CA TYR A 35 3.30 13.23 4.62
C TYR A 35 2.79 12.18 3.65
N THR A 36 3.18 12.27 2.38
CA THR A 36 2.91 11.25 1.36
C THR A 36 4.23 10.65 0.90
N ALA A 37 4.37 9.33 1.03
CA ALA A 37 5.55 8.63 0.57
C ALA A 37 5.68 8.73 -0.96
N GLY A 38 6.92 8.80 -1.44
CA GLY A 38 7.22 8.79 -2.86
C GLY A 38 7.08 7.40 -3.47
N SER A 39 7.31 7.31 -4.77
CA SER A 39 7.39 6.03 -5.47
C SER A 39 8.45 6.07 -6.56
N ALA A 40 9.01 4.92 -6.87
CA ALA A 40 9.93 4.71 -7.97
C ALA A 40 9.60 3.40 -8.69
N GLY A 41 9.68 3.41 -10.01
CA GLY A 41 9.56 2.21 -10.83
C GLY A 41 10.82 1.36 -10.73
N GLU A 42 10.64 0.07 -10.47
CA GLU A 42 11.70 -0.93 -10.52
C GLU A 42 11.88 -1.45 -11.95
N PRO A 43 13.10 -1.85 -12.35
CA PRO A 43 13.32 -2.51 -13.63
C PRO A 43 12.45 -3.76 -13.75
N THR A 44 11.72 -3.89 -14.86
CA THR A 44 10.98 -5.10 -15.18
C THR A 44 11.97 -6.25 -15.36
N SER A 45 11.77 -7.34 -14.61
CA SER A 45 12.56 -8.55 -14.76
C SER A 45 11.64 -9.76 -14.84
N TYR A 46 11.98 -10.72 -15.69
CA TYR A 46 11.11 -11.86 -15.95
C TYR A 46 11.90 -13.11 -16.32
N LEU A 47 11.27 -14.25 -16.12
CA LEU A 47 11.73 -15.54 -16.62
C LEU A 47 10.56 -16.26 -17.27
N VAL A 48 10.84 -17.07 -18.28
CA VAL A 48 9.81 -17.79 -19.03
C VAL A 48 9.96 -19.27 -18.82
N VAL A 49 8.86 -19.97 -18.56
CA VAL A 49 8.80 -21.43 -18.56
C VAL A 49 7.86 -21.84 -19.69
N LEU A 50 8.45 -22.40 -20.76
CA LEU A 50 7.70 -22.95 -21.89
C LEU A 50 7.28 -24.38 -21.56
N ASP A 51 5.98 -24.62 -21.50
CA ASP A 51 5.41 -25.97 -21.46
C ASP A 51 4.37 -26.12 -22.59
N LEU A 52 4.81 -26.22 -23.84
CA LEU A 52 3.94 -26.26 -25.00
C LEU A 52 3.66 -27.69 -25.49
N TYR A 53 2.48 -27.87 -26.07
CA TYR A 53 2.05 -29.09 -26.73
C TYR A 53 1.70 -28.83 -28.20
N LEU A 54 2.19 -29.69 -29.08
CA LEU A 54 1.75 -29.83 -30.45
C LEU A 54 1.52 -31.30 -30.76
N GLU A 55 0.47 -31.60 -31.52
CA GLU A 55 0.21 -32.97 -32.00
C GLU A 55 1.35 -33.50 -32.88
N ARG A 56 2.05 -32.60 -33.59
CA ARG A 56 3.23 -32.91 -34.40
C ARG A 56 4.35 -31.95 -34.04
N SER A 57 5.58 -32.47 -33.90
CA SER A 57 6.76 -31.65 -33.56
C SER A 57 7.14 -30.63 -34.63
N ALA A 58 6.66 -30.80 -35.87
CA ALA A 58 6.83 -29.82 -36.94
C ALA A 58 6.19 -28.47 -36.54
N GLY A 59 6.99 -27.41 -36.56
CA GLY A 59 6.57 -26.06 -36.16
C GLY A 59 6.78 -25.73 -34.68
N CYS A 60 7.31 -26.64 -33.86
CA CYS A 60 7.57 -26.37 -32.43
C CYS A 60 8.53 -25.18 -32.21
N ALA A 61 9.56 -25.04 -33.04
CA ALA A 61 10.46 -23.89 -32.97
C ALA A 61 9.73 -22.56 -33.23
N ASP A 62 8.80 -22.54 -34.21
CA ASP A 62 8.00 -21.35 -34.52
C ASP A 62 7.04 -21.02 -33.37
N GLN A 63 6.54 -22.04 -32.65
CA GLN A 63 5.74 -21.85 -31.45
C GLN A 63 6.51 -21.18 -30.32
N HIS A 64 7.72 -21.67 -30.06
CA HIS A 64 8.58 -21.15 -29.01
C HIS A 64 8.95 -19.70 -29.36
N ALA A 65 9.32 -19.46 -30.62
CA ALA A 65 9.61 -18.12 -31.12
C ALA A 65 8.40 -17.17 -30.98
N PHE A 66 7.20 -17.59 -31.38
CA PHE A 66 5.98 -16.78 -31.25
C PHE A 66 5.69 -16.42 -29.79
N ALA A 67 5.73 -17.40 -28.88
CA ALA A 67 5.47 -17.19 -27.46
C ALA A 67 6.49 -16.24 -26.84
N LEU A 68 7.79 -16.49 -27.06
CA LEU A 68 8.87 -15.66 -26.53
C LEU A 68 8.83 -14.24 -27.09
N GLN A 69 8.61 -14.06 -28.39
CA GLN A 69 8.49 -12.74 -29.00
C GLN A 69 7.29 -11.97 -28.45
N THR A 70 6.16 -12.65 -28.25
CA THR A 70 4.96 -12.05 -27.66
C THR A 70 5.21 -11.58 -26.24
N ILE A 71 5.89 -12.39 -25.42
CA ILE A 71 6.25 -12.05 -24.04
C ILE A 71 7.25 -10.89 -24.01
N ARG A 72 8.35 -10.99 -24.77
CA ARG A 72 9.37 -9.92 -24.87
C ARG A 72 8.75 -8.58 -25.28
N ALA A 73 7.88 -8.59 -26.28
CA ALA A 73 7.17 -7.40 -26.74
C ALA A 73 6.26 -6.80 -25.66
N ALA A 74 5.67 -7.63 -24.79
CA ALA A 74 4.83 -7.16 -23.69
C ALA A 74 5.63 -6.65 -22.49
N MET A 75 6.75 -7.29 -22.15
CA MET A 75 7.61 -6.87 -21.04
C MET A 75 8.36 -5.57 -21.34
N GLY A 76 8.63 -5.31 -22.62
CA GLY A 76 9.27 -4.09 -23.10
C GLY A 76 10.77 -4.28 -23.38
N PRO A 77 11.38 -3.35 -24.14
CA PRO A 77 12.76 -3.49 -24.62
C PRO A 77 13.82 -3.36 -23.52
N GLU A 78 13.51 -2.64 -22.43
CA GLU A 78 14.40 -2.44 -21.29
C GLU A 78 14.24 -3.53 -20.21
N ALA A 79 13.37 -4.53 -20.44
CA ALA A 79 13.12 -5.59 -19.47
C ALA A 79 14.26 -6.61 -19.44
N ILE A 80 14.59 -7.05 -18.23
CA ILE A 80 15.65 -8.02 -17.96
C ILE A 80 15.07 -9.44 -18.12
N GLU A 81 15.41 -10.12 -19.21
CA GLU A 81 15.15 -11.55 -19.37
C GLU A 81 16.19 -12.34 -18.56
N ILE A 82 15.75 -12.92 -17.45
CA ILE A 82 16.62 -13.64 -16.51
C ILE A 82 16.97 -15.03 -17.06
N ALA A 83 15.94 -15.77 -17.49
CA ALA A 83 16.07 -17.14 -17.96
C ALA A 83 14.88 -17.54 -18.83
N VAL A 84 15.12 -18.52 -19.71
CA VAL A 84 14.07 -19.24 -20.44
C VAL A 84 14.29 -20.72 -20.19
N GLU A 85 13.36 -21.35 -19.48
CA GLU A 85 13.32 -22.78 -19.25
C GLU A 85 12.32 -23.42 -20.21
N ASP A 86 12.68 -24.56 -20.78
CA ASP A 86 11.86 -25.29 -21.73
C ASP A 86 11.56 -26.68 -21.18
N ALA A 87 10.38 -26.83 -20.59
CA ALA A 87 9.93 -28.11 -20.05
C ALA A 87 9.60 -29.09 -21.17
N SER A 88 9.20 -28.61 -22.35
CA SER A 88 8.78 -29.45 -23.47
C SER A 88 9.43 -29.00 -24.79
N PRO A 89 10.74 -29.24 -24.96
CA PRO A 89 11.53 -28.71 -26.08
C PRO A 89 11.13 -29.24 -27.46
N THR A 90 10.40 -30.36 -27.50
CA THR A 90 9.83 -30.92 -28.72
C THR A 90 8.31 -30.74 -28.81
N CYS A 91 7.74 -29.88 -27.96
CA CYS A 91 6.31 -29.64 -27.82
C CYS A 91 5.48 -30.91 -27.55
N ALA A 92 6.05 -31.91 -26.84
CA ALA A 92 5.41 -33.21 -26.64
C ALA A 92 4.84 -33.44 -25.23
N GLN A 93 4.87 -32.43 -24.35
CA GLN A 93 4.48 -32.47 -22.91
C GLN A 93 4.58 -33.86 -22.25
N LEU A 94 5.77 -34.48 -22.31
CA LEU A 94 5.99 -35.80 -21.73
C LEU A 94 5.75 -35.76 -20.21
N SER A 95 5.39 -36.90 -19.61
CA SER A 95 5.20 -37.01 -18.16
C SER A 95 6.50 -36.83 -17.37
N THR A 96 7.65 -36.97 -18.03
CA THR A 96 9.01 -36.79 -17.48
C THR A 96 9.57 -35.39 -17.70
N ARG A 97 8.76 -34.45 -18.21
CA ARG A 97 9.22 -33.07 -18.41
C ARG A 97 9.62 -32.42 -17.09
N SER A 98 10.64 -31.59 -17.16
CA SER A 98 11.21 -30.92 -16.00
C SER A 98 11.92 -29.65 -16.40
N ILE A 99 12.14 -28.78 -15.42
CA ILE A 99 13.02 -27.62 -15.48
C ILE A 99 14.12 -27.76 -14.42
N ASP A 100 15.12 -26.88 -14.43
CA ASP A 100 16.15 -26.83 -13.38
C ASP A 100 15.94 -25.62 -12.43
N PRO A 101 15.28 -25.83 -11.27
CA PRO A 101 15.09 -24.78 -10.28
C PRO A 101 16.39 -24.15 -9.77
N LEU A 102 17.52 -24.87 -9.78
CA LEU A 102 18.80 -24.37 -9.29
C LEU A 102 19.47 -23.45 -10.32
N ALA A 103 19.39 -23.80 -11.60
CA ALA A 103 19.85 -22.91 -12.68
C ALA A 103 19.07 -21.59 -12.66
N VAL A 104 17.74 -21.66 -12.51
CA VAL A 104 16.88 -20.47 -12.40
C VAL A 104 17.23 -19.62 -11.17
N ASP A 105 17.38 -20.24 -10.00
CA ASP A 105 17.78 -19.55 -8.76
C ASP A 105 19.13 -18.83 -8.95
N THR A 106 20.09 -19.47 -9.60
CA THR A 106 21.40 -18.88 -9.91
C THR A 106 21.27 -17.67 -10.85
N ALA A 107 20.43 -17.76 -11.87
CA ALA A 107 20.18 -16.66 -12.80
C ALA A 107 19.51 -15.46 -12.12
N ILE A 108 18.53 -15.71 -11.23
CA ILE A 108 17.88 -14.65 -10.44
C ILE A 108 18.90 -13.92 -9.57
N VAL A 109 19.77 -14.67 -8.87
CA VAL A 109 20.84 -14.09 -8.04
C VAL A 109 21.80 -13.26 -8.88
N ALA A 110 22.20 -13.75 -10.05
CA ALA A 110 23.07 -13.00 -10.96
C ALA A 110 22.43 -11.69 -11.43
N ALA A 111 21.14 -11.72 -11.80
CA ALA A 111 20.40 -10.52 -12.20
C ALA A 111 20.31 -9.50 -11.06
N GLN A 112 20.02 -9.95 -9.83
CA GLN A 112 20.00 -9.05 -8.67
C GLN A 112 21.36 -8.45 -8.35
N ALA A 113 22.43 -9.23 -8.46
CA ALA A 113 23.78 -8.73 -8.27
C ALA A 113 24.15 -7.65 -9.30
N ALA A 114 23.72 -7.82 -10.56
CA ALA A 114 23.93 -6.83 -11.62
C ALA A 114 23.10 -5.54 -11.41
N HIS A 115 22.01 -5.62 -10.64
CA HIS A 115 21.08 -4.53 -10.36
C HIS A 115 20.91 -4.31 -8.85
N ALA A 116 22.00 -4.29 -8.09
CA ALA A 116 21.97 -4.29 -6.62
C ALA A 116 21.27 -3.08 -5.96
N ALA A 117 21.07 -1.98 -6.70
CA ALA A 117 20.33 -0.81 -6.23
C ALA A 117 18.81 -0.91 -6.45
N ALA A 118 18.35 -1.92 -7.19
CA ALA A 118 16.94 -2.16 -7.51
C ALA A 118 16.38 -3.32 -6.69
N HIS A 119 15.09 -3.26 -6.38
CA HIS A 119 14.36 -4.35 -5.72
C HIS A 119 13.76 -5.27 -6.78
N LEU A 120 14.63 -6.01 -7.48
CA LEU A 120 14.16 -6.89 -8.55
C LEU A 120 13.30 -8.03 -8.00
N ARG A 121 12.01 -7.99 -8.37
CA ARG A 121 11.04 -9.07 -8.19
C ARG A 121 10.67 -9.66 -9.55
N PRO A 122 11.21 -10.85 -9.90
CA PRO A 122 10.95 -11.46 -11.20
C PRO A 122 9.47 -11.80 -11.43
N ILE A 123 9.04 -11.70 -12.68
CA ILE A 123 7.78 -12.27 -13.16
C ILE A 123 8.09 -13.65 -13.77
N LEU A 124 7.57 -14.71 -13.17
CA LEU A 124 7.57 -16.04 -13.77
C LEU A 124 6.39 -16.15 -14.72
N VAL A 125 6.69 -16.17 -16.01
CA VAL A 125 5.71 -16.36 -17.08
C VAL A 125 5.65 -17.85 -17.42
N TYR A 126 4.63 -18.54 -16.94
CA TYR A 126 4.37 -19.93 -17.31
C TYR A 126 3.48 -19.98 -18.54
N VAL A 127 3.89 -20.74 -19.54
CA VAL A 127 3.26 -20.74 -20.86
C VAL A 127 2.82 -22.15 -21.20
N ASN A 128 1.51 -22.36 -21.36
CA ASN A 128 0.95 -23.67 -21.72
C ASN A 128 -0.29 -23.50 -22.61
N ASN A 129 -0.30 -24.16 -23.76
CA ASN A 129 -1.34 -23.98 -24.77
C ASN A 129 -2.44 -25.06 -24.75
N ILE A 130 -2.48 -25.93 -23.73
CA ILE A 130 -3.54 -26.95 -23.60
C ILE A 130 -4.18 -26.94 -22.21
N ASP A 131 -5.44 -27.34 -22.14
CA ASP A 131 -6.20 -27.40 -20.88
C ASP A 131 -6.07 -28.76 -20.17
N LEU A 132 -4.83 -29.15 -19.88
CA LEU A 132 -4.50 -30.34 -19.09
C LEU A 132 -3.78 -29.94 -17.79
N PRO A 133 -3.91 -30.74 -16.72
CA PRO A 133 -3.19 -30.47 -15.47
C PRO A 133 -1.68 -30.43 -15.67
N ILE A 134 -1.02 -29.58 -14.89
CA ILE A 134 0.44 -29.56 -14.83
C ILE A 134 0.89 -30.84 -14.10
N THR A 135 1.95 -31.48 -14.60
CA THR A 135 2.48 -32.66 -13.91
C THR A 135 3.01 -32.29 -12.54
N HIS A 136 2.80 -33.17 -11.55
CA HIS A 136 3.23 -32.94 -10.17
C HIS A 136 4.73 -32.59 -10.05
N PRO A 137 5.66 -33.27 -10.76
CA PRO A 137 7.07 -32.90 -10.73
C PRO A 137 7.34 -31.46 -11.16
N LEU A 138 6.65 -30.97 -12.20
CA LEU A 138 6.81 -29.60 -12.68
C LEU A 138 6.20 -28.58 -11.71
N ILE A 139 5.06 -28.90 -11.08
CA ILE A 139 4.49 -28.07 -10.00
C ILE A 139 5.49 -27.94 -8.84
N ASP A 140 6.09 -29.04 -8.40
CA ASP A 140 7.06 -29.04 -7.30
C ASP A 140 8.31 -28.24 -7.65
N GLN A 141 8.79 -28.32 -8.90
CA GLN A 141 9.92 -27.54 -9.39
C GLN A 141 9.62 -26.04 -9.44
N LEU A 142 8.43 -25.65 -9.92
CA LEU A 142 7.97 -24.27 -9.90
C LEU A 142 7.81 -23.77 -8.45
N ALA A 143 7.27 -24.58 -7.54
CA ALA A 143 7.19 -24.24 -6.12
C ALA A 143 8.58 -24.12 -5.45
N ALA A 144 9.55 -24.92 -5.90
CA ALA A 144 10.93 -24.83 -5.46
C ALA A 144 11.58 -23.51 -5.87
N ILE A 145 11.31 -23.00 -7.09
CA ILE A 145 11.77 -21.67 -7.52
C ILE A 145 11.20 -20.60 -6.57
N ARG A 146 9.88 -20.61 -6.33
CA ARG A 146 9.23 -19.65 -5.42
C ARG A 146 9.83 -19.66 -4.02
N SER A 147 9.99 -20.84 -3.43
CA SER A 147 10.50 -20.98 -2.06
C SER A 147 11.96 -20.57 -1.94
N ARG A 148 12.81 -20.90 -2.92
CA ARG A 148 14.22 -20.46 -2.96
C ARG A 148 14.35 -18.94 -3.09
N SER A 149 13.58 -18.33 -3.98
CA SER A 149 13.54 -16.87 -4.11
C SER A 149 13.15 -16.21 -2.79
N VAL A 150 12.08 -16.67 -2.11
CA VAL A 150 11.71 -16.11 -0.80
C VAL A 150 12.82 -16.30 0.24
N ALA A 151 13.44 -17.47 0.31
CA ALA A 151 14.47 -17.76 1.32
C ALA A 151 15.74 -16.92 1.15
N ARG A 152 16.10 -16.54 -0.08
CA ARG A 152 17.33 -15.80 -0.37
C ARG A 152 17.09 -14.30 -0.54
N VAL A 153 16.11 -13.97 -1.35
CA VAL A 153 15.88 -12.61 -1.85
C VAL A 153 14.69 -11.95 -1.16
N GLN A 154 14.07 -12.64 -0.19
CA GLN A 154 12.94 -12.18 0.62
C GLN A 154 11.71 -11.76 -0.19
N GLN A 155 11.65 -12.14 -1.46
CA GLN A 155 10.56 -11.80 -2.38
C GLN A 155 10.21 -13.03 -3.22
N ALA A 156 8.92 -13.36 -3.26
CA ALA A 156 8.40 -14.37 -4.18
C ALA A 156 8.25 -13.76 -5.58
N PRO A 157 8.60 -14.48 -6.66
CA PRO A 157 8.27 -14.05 -8.01
C PRO A 157 6.76 -13.91 -8.20
N LEU A 158 6.34 -13.03 -9.10
CA LEU A 158 4.95 -12.93 -9.54
C LEU A 158 4.67 -14.01 -10.59
N TYR A 159 3.61 -14.78 -10.45
CA TYR A 159 3.28 -15.89 -11.33
C TYR A 159 2.23 -15.46 -12.34
N TRP A 160 2.63 -15.34 -13.59
CA TRP A 160 1.73 -15.03 -14.71
C TRP A 160 1.55 -16.28 -15.55
N ALA A 161 0.31 -16.77 -15.64
CA ALA A 161 -0.01 -17.92 -16.48
C ALA A 161 -0.58 -17.46 -17.82
N LEU A 162 0.13 -17.77 -18.90
CA LEU A 162 -0.38 -17.71 -20.28
C LEU A 162 -0.88 -19.11 -20.60
N ALA A 163 -2.09 -19.41 -20.12
CA ALA A 163 -2.62 -20.76 -20.17
C ALA A 163 -4.14 -20.81 -20.07
N ALA A 164 -4.69 -21.99 -20.37
CA ALA A 164 -6.07 -22.33 -20.05
C ALA A 164 -6.31 -22.41 -18.54
N ALA A 165 -7.58 -22.55 -18.15
CA ALA A 165 -8.01 -22.44 -16.75
C ALA A 165 -7.38 -23.50 -15.83
N LYS A 166 -7.22 -24.76 -16.27
CA LYS A 166 -6.65 -25.81 -15.40
C LYS A 166 -5.18 -25.54 -15.05
N PRO A 167 -4.24 -25.38 -16.01
CA PRO A 167 -2.85 -25.05 -15.66
C PRO A 167 -2.74 -23.77 -14.82
N ALA A 168 -3.54 -22.75 -15.13
CA ALA A 168 -3.51 -21.49 -14.40
C ALA A 168 -3.94 -21.64 -12.92
N GLY A 169 -4.91 -22.53 -12.66
CA GLY A 169 -5.37 -22.87 -11.31
C GLY A 169 -4.34 -23.66 -10.50
N ASP A 170 -3.64 -24.61 -11.12
CA ASP A 170 -2.60 -25.42 -10.47
C ASP A 170 -1.45 -24.56 -9.90
N LEU A 171 -1.13 -23.44 -10.57
CA LEU A 171 -0.03 -22.55 -10.19
C LEU A 171 -0.38 -21.50 -9.13
N ARG A 172 -1.67 -21.33 -8.78
CA ARG A 172 -2.15 -20.19 -7.97
C ARG A 172 -1.61 -18.87 -8.50
N SER A 173 -1.79 -18.66 -9.81
CA SER A 173 -1.22 -17.54 -10.54
C SER A 173 -1.72 -16.19 -10.02
N ASP A 174 -0.82 -15.21 -9.93
CA ASP A 174 -1.16 -13.82 -9.59
C ASP A 174 -1.92 -13.15 -10.73
N ARG A 175 -1.62 -13.54 -11.98
CA ARG A 175 -2.32 -13.11 -13.20
C ARG A 175 -2.52 -14.27 -14.15
N ILE A 176 -3.60 -14.21 -14.92
CA ILE A 176 -3.96 -15.23 -15.91
C ILE A 176 -4.29 -14.53 -17.23
N VAL A 177 -3.61 -14.93 -18.30
CA VAL A 177 -3.89 -14.57 -19.68
C VAL A 177 -4.38 -15.83 -20.37
N PRO A 178 -5.69 -15.96 -20.63
CA PRO A 178 -6.24 -17.14 -21.28
C PRO A 178 -5.58 -17.35 -22.64
N TRP A 179 -5.03 -18.55 -22.85
CA TRP A 179 -4.40 -18.93 -24.11
C TRP A 179 -4.58 -20.42 -24.37
N THR A 180 -5.04 -20.77 -25.58
CA THR A 180 -5.41 -22.15 -25.94
C THR A 180 -4.91 -22.60 -27.31
N PHE A 181 -4.39 -21.69 -28.14
CA PHE A 181 -3.82 -22.05 -29.44
C PHE A 181 -2.91 -20.94 -30.01
N THR A 182 -2.00 -21.34 -30.88
CA THR A 182 -1.01 -20.44 -31.48
C THR A 182 -1.59 -19.54 -32.54
N GLY A 183 -1.06 -18.32 -32.62
CA GLY A 183 -1.48 -17.36 -33.64
C GLY A 183 -2.79 -16.68 -33.25
N ASP A 184 -3.22 -16.86 -31.99
CA ASP A 184 -4.22 -16.01 -31.37
C ASP A 184 -3.74 -14.56 -31.42
N ALA A 185 -4.33 -13.79 -32.33
CA ALA A 185 -4.01 -12.39 -32.54
C ALA A 185 -4.34 -11.53 -31.30
N ALA A 186 -5.22 -12.00 -30.41
CA ALA A 186 -5.58 -11.30 -29.18
C ALA A 186 -4.55 -11.49 -28.07
N LEU A 187 -3.80 -12.60 -28.03
CA LEU A 187 -2.84 -12.92 -26.96
C LEU A 187 -1.90 -11.75 -26.69
N GLY A 188 -1.24 -11.25 -27.74
CA GLY A 188 -0.26 -10.17 -27.60
C GLY A 188 -0.88 -8.85 -27.16
N ALA A 189 -2.15 -8.57 -27.52
CA ALA A 189 -2.85 -7.37 -27.05
C ALA A 189 -3.24 -7.50 -25.56
N THR A 190 -3.76 -8.65 -25.16
CA THR A 190 -4.14 -8.94 -23.76
C THR A 190 -2.91 -8.90 -22.84
N LEU A 191 -1.82 -9.55 -23.24
CA LEU A 191 -0.59 -9.55 -22.44
C LEU A 191 0.02 -8.15 -22.32
N ARG A 192 0.02 -7.36 -23.40
CA ARG A 192 0.45 -5.96 -23.35
C ARG A 192 -0.43 -5.10 -22.44
N SER A 193 -1.75 -5.30 -22.50
CA SER A 193 -2.67 -4.59 -21.61
C SER A 193 -2.38 -4.92 -20.14
N LEU A 194 -2.18 -6.19 -19.82
CA LEU A 194 -1.79 -6.63 -18.48
C LEU A 194 -0.45 -6.01 -18.05
N ALA A 195 0.57 -6.12 -18.90
CA ALA A 195 1.89 -5.56 -18.64
C ALA A 195 1.81 -4.04 -18.39
N SER A 196 1.04 -3.30 -19.18
CA SER A 196 0.87 -1.85 -18.98
C SER A 196 0.12 -1.48 -17.70
N ALA A 197 -0.69 -2.39 -17.15
CA ALA A 197 -1.40 -2.17 -15.90
C ALA A 197 -0.53 -2.47 -14.67
N ASP A 198 0.36 -3.46 -14.76
CA ASP A 198 1.16 -3.93 -13.62
C ASP A 198 2.60 -3.41 -13.62
N LEU A 199 3.15 -3.02 -14.77
CA LEU A 199 4.57 -2.72 -14.95
C LEU A 199 4.84 -1.25 -15.32
N PRO A 200 5.98 -0.67 -14.91
CA PRO A 200 6.98 -1.26 -14.00
C PRO A 200 6.43 -1.43 -12.59
N LEU A 201 6.91 -2.45 -11.89
CA LEU A 201 6.58 -2.64 -10.47
C LEU A 201 7.01 -1.39 -9.68
N GLN A 202 6.25 -1.04 -8.66
CA GLN A 202 6.49 0.17 -7.86
C GLN A 202 7.07 -0.19 -6.51
N SER A 203 8.14 0.51 -6.16
CA SER A 203 8.68 0.56 -4.80
C SER A 203 8.36 1.90 -4.18
N GLU A 204 8.02 1.87 -2.90
CA GLU A 204 7.83 3.08 -2.12
C GLU A 204 9.21 3.72 -1.85
N THR A 205 9.26 5.05 -1.90
CA THR A 205 10.46 5.82 -1.59
C THR A 205 10.16 6.82 -0.48
N GLY A 206 11.18 7.20 0.29
CA GLY A 206 10.97 8.03 1.48
C GLY A 206 10.39 7.25 2.66
N ASP A 207 10.60 5.93 2.72
CA ASP A 207 10.25 5.11 3.89
C ASP A 207 10.74 5.73 5.20
N VAL A 208 11.85 6.48 5.15
CA VAL A 208 12.28 7.38 6.22
C VAL A 208 12.33 8.81 5.69
N ALA A 209 11.67 9.73 6.40
CA ALA A 209 11.64 11.15 6.05
C ALA A 209 11.67 12.04 7.30
N GLY A 210 12.26 13.23 7.18
CA GLY A 210 12.29 14.21 8.27
C GLY A 210 13.59 15.00 8.35
N PRO A 211 13.58 16.14 9.07
CA PRO A 211 12.44 16.71 9.80
C PRO A 211 11.40 17.35 8.85
N LEU A 212 10.11 17.08 9.11
CA LEU A 212 8.95 17.64 8.41
C LEU A 212 8.19 18.60 9.33
N PRO A 213 7.71 19.76 8.85
CA PRO A 213 6.99 20.71 9.70
C PRO A 213 5.63 20.15 10.12
N LEU A 214 5.31 20.22 11.43
CA LEU A 214 3.98 19.85 11.93
C LEU A 214 2.93 20.93 11.65
N LEU A 215 3.35 22.20 11.67
CA LEU A 215 2.48 23.35 11.45
C LEU A 215 2.90 24.08 10.17
N GLY A 216 1.91 24.55 9.41
CA GLY A 216 2.16 25.52 8.34
C GLY A 216 2.64 26.86 8.90
N GLU A 217 3.25 27.68 8.04
CA GLU A 217 3.85 28.96 8.42
C GLU A 217 2.85 29.90 9.13
N ASP A 218 1.62 30.00 8.62
CA ASP A 218 0.58 30.83 9.23
C ASP A 218 0.16 30.34 10.63
N ALA A 219 -0.07 29.03 10.79
CA ALA A 219 -0.41 28.43 12.07
C ALA A 219 0.70 28.60 13.12
N LEU A 220 1.96 28.52 12.70
CA LEU A 220 3.13 28.70 13.56
C LEU A 220 3.17 30.11 14.20
N HIS A 221 2.66 31.13 13.50
CA HIS A 221 2.67 32.51 13.99
C HIS A 221 1.39 32.91 14.73
N ARG A 222 0.25 32.26 14.45
CA ARG A 222 -1.04 32.59 15.08
C ARG A 222 -1.36 31.78 16.33
N ALA A 223 -0.91 30.52 16.41
CA ALA A 223 -1.26 29.64 17.51
C ALA A 223 -0.41 29.90 18.76
N LEU A 224 -1.04 29.86 19.93
CA LEU A 224 -0.36 29.93 21.23
C LEU A 224 0.04 28.54 21.71
N GLN A 225 -0.86 27.58 21.54
CA GLN A 225 -0.67 26.19 21.93
C GLN A 225 -1.24 25.27 20.86
N PHE A 226 -0.77 24.02 20.84
CA PHE A 226 -1.28 22.97 19.96
C PHE A 226 -1.36 21.64 20.69
N LYS A 227 -2.18 20.74 20.16
CA LYS A 227 -2.28 19.33 20.55
C LYS A 227 -2.27 18.45 19.33
N LEU A 228 -1.63 17.30 19.44
CA LEU A 228 -1.81 16.22 18.49
C LEU A 228 -3.07 15.45 18.86
N CYS A 229 -3.99 15.26 17.91
CA CYS A 229 -5.28 14.64 18.19
C CYS A 229 -5.20 13.12 18.23
N SER A 230 -4.33 12.56 17.40
CA SER A 230 -4.01 11.16 17.37
C SER A 230 -2.56 10.97 16.92
N GLY A 231 -1.89 10.00 17.56
CA GLY A 231 -0.54 9.59 17.17
C GLY A 231 -0.55 8.62 15.99
N SER A 232 0.65 8.33 15.49
CA SER A 232 0.90 7.24 14.54
C SER A 232 2.16 6.50 14.97
N ASP A 233 2.13 5.17 14.96
CA ASP A 233 3.29 4.33 15.30
C ASP A 233 4.49 4.54 14.35
N PHE A 234 4.25 5.16 13.19
CA PHE A 234 5.26 5.47 12.18
C PHE A 234 5.84 6.87 12.30
N VAL A 235 5.40 7.65 13.30
CA VAL A 235 5.80 9.05 13.47
C VAL A 235 6.54 9.22 14.78
N ALA A 236 7.71 9.86 14.71
CA ALA A 236 8.41 10.33 15.88
C ALA A 236 8.26 11.86 15.99
N PRO A 237 7.76 12.38 17.12
CA PRO A 237 7.68 13.81 17.35
C PRO A 237 9.07 14.41 17.59
N LEU A 238 9.32 15.60 17.05
CA LEU A 238 10.58 16.33 17.17
C LEU A 238 10.30 17.72 17.74
N GLY A 239 10.76 17.97 18.96
CA GLY A 239 10.51 19.22 19.66
C GLY A 239 9.14 19.30 20.34
N PHE A 240 8.42 18.18 20.48
CA PHE A 240 7.17 18.09 21.24
C PHE A 240 6.93 16.66 21.78
N ALA A 241 6.04 16.50 22.76
CA ALA A 241 5.81 15.22 23.45
C ALA A 241 4.98 14.16 22.66
N GLY A 242 4.06 14.58 21.80
CA GLY A 242 3.25 13.66 20.96
C GLY A 242 2.19 12.84 21.69
N ASP A 243 1.97 13.05 22.98
CA ASP A 243 1.00 12.34 23.84
C ASP A 243 -0.40 12.98 23.86
N GLY A 244 -0.61 13.99 23.01
CA GLY A 244 -1.86 14.76 22.94
C GLY A 244 -2.01 15.83 24.02
N SER A 245 -1.03 16.02 24.90
CA SER A 245 -0.97 17.16 25.82
C SER A 245 -0.83 18.48 25.06
N ALA A 246 -1.37 19.56 25.64
CA ALA A 246 -1.21 20.91 25.10
C ALA A 246 0.24 21.37 25.24
N GLN A 247 0.79 21.89 24.15
CA GLN A 247 2.19 22.35 24.11
C GLN A 247 2.26 23.75 23.51
N PRO A 248 3.14 24.63 24.04
CA PRO A 248 3.32 25.97 23.50
C PRO A 248 3.90 25.91 22.09
N VAL A 249 3.48 26.84 21.25
CA VAL A 249 4.08 27.06 19.94
C VAL A 249 5.24 28.04 20.10
N ASP A 250 6.45 27.60 19.74
CA ASP A 250 7.64 28.47 19.66
C ASP A 250 8.06 28.62 18.19
N PRO A 251 7.83 29.79 17.55
CA PRO A 251 8.23 30.01 16.16
C PRO A 251 9.75 29.93 15.93
N GLN A 252 10.58 30.09 16.98
CA GLN A 252 12.03 29.93 16.87
C GLN A 252 12.48 28.46 16.97
N LYS A 253 11.61 27.59 17.46
CA LYS A 253 11.81 26.13 17.51
C LYS A 253 10.54 25.42 17.03
N PRO A 254 10.21 25.52 15.72
CA PRO A 254 8.95 24.99 15.21
C PRO A 254 8.82 23.49 15.48
N PRO A 255 7.63 23.01 15.89
CA PRO A 255 7.41 21.58 16.07
C PRO A 255 7.52 20.88 14.72
N ALA A 256 8.26 19.78 14.70
CA ALA A 256 8.49 18.97 13.52
C ALA A 256 8.27 17.49 13.83
N PHE A 257 8.19 16.66 12.82
CA PHE A 257 8.11 15.21 12.99
C PHE A 257 8.97 14.50 11.95
N SER A 258 9.33 13.26 12.25
CA SER A 258 9.91 12.34 11.27
C SER A 258 9.01 11.14 11.08
N VAL A 259 9.06 10.56 9.89
CA VAL A 259 8.29 9.39 9.50
C VAL A 259 9.24 8.22 9.28
N ALA A 260 8.86 7.04 9.76
CA ALA A 260 9.52 5.77 9.49
C ALA A 260 8.46 4.71 9.17
N LEU A 261 8.23 4.47 7.88
CA LEU A 261 7.29 3.48 7.36
C LEU A 261 7.99 2.15 7.10
N PRO A 262 7.32 1.00 7.31
CA PRO A 262 7.83 -0.30 6.91
C PRO A 262 8.01 -0.33 5.38
N PRO A 263 9.17 -0.75 4.85
CA PRO A 263 9.43 -0.67 3.42
C PRO A 263 8.47 -1.52 2.58
N ARG A 264 8.15 -1.04 1.39
CA ARG A 264 7.28 -1.71 0.41
C ARG A 264 7.93 -1.68 -0.96
N TYR A 265 8.34 -2.84 -1.46
CA TYR A 265 9.12 -2.94 -2.70
C TYR A 265 8.42 -3.78 -3.76
N ALA A 266 8.61 -3.39 -5.03
CA ALA A 266 8.23 -4.15 -6.22
C ALA A 266 6.78 -4.70 -6.19
N ILE A 267 5.83 -3.80 -5.98
CA ILE A 267 4.39 -4.05 -5.98
C ILE A 267 3.83 -3.81 -7.39
N PRO A 268 2.91 -4.63 -7.91
CA PRO A 268 2.25 -4.35 -9.19
C PRO A 268 1.67 -2.93 -9.23
N LEU A 269 1.91 -2.19 -10.32
CA LEU A 269 1.46 -0.81 -10.47
C LEU A 269 -0.05 -0.65 -10.24
N SER A 270 -0.86 -1.61 -10.71
CA SER A 270 -2.32 -1.65 -10.51
C SER A 270 -2.74 -1.80 -9.04
N GLU A 271 -1.87 -2.33 -8.19
CA GLU A 271 -2.08 -2.55 -6.75
C GLU A 271 -1.38 -1.49 -5.89
N PHE A 272 -0.50 -0.69 -6.49
CA PHE A 272 0.28 0.29 -5.77
C PHE A 272 -0.55 1.53 -5.42
N LYS A 273 -0.55 1.86 -4.13
CA LYS A 273 -1.09 3.11 -3.61
C LYS A 273 -0.05 3.71 -2.68
N PRO A 274 0.42 4.95 -2.95
CA PRO A 274 1.30 5.66 -2.04
C PRO A 274 0.68 5.74 -0.65
N ARG A 275 1.46 5.47 0.38
CA ARG A 275 1.01 5.68 1.77
C ARG A 275 1.05 7.16 2.10
N ALA A 276 0.02 7.61 2.82
CA ALA A 276 -0.02 8.92 3.41
C ALA A 276 -0.24 8.80 4.92
N ILE A 277 0.49 9.60 5.69
CA ILE A 277 0.31 9.78 7.12
C ILE A 277 -0.21 11.19 7.33
N THR A 278 -1.40 11.29 7.92
CA THR A 278 -1.98 12.57 8.31
C THR A 278 -1.97 12.67 9.83
N LEU A 279 -1.39 13.75 10.33
CA LEU A 279 -1.34 14.10 11.74
C LEU A 279 -2.37 15.22 11.97
N PRO A 280 -3.55 14.89 12.52
CA PRO A 280 -4.52 15.90 12.91
C PRO A 280 -4.02 16.66 14.13
N VAL A 281 -4.12 17.98 14.07
CA VAL A 281 -3.68 18.92 15.10
C VAL A 281 -4.84 19.82 15.47
N GLU A 282 -4.96 20.16 16.75
CA GLU A 282 -5.85 21.22 17.21
C GLU A 282 -5.00 22.35 17.77
N LEU A 283 -5.25 23.54 17.27
CA LEU A 283 -4.57 24.77 17.65
C LEU A 283 -5.46 25.54 18.60
N CYS A 284 -4.85 26.17 19.59
CA CYS A 284 -5.49 27.20 20.39
C CYS A 284 -4.85 28.55 20.09
N LEU A 285 -5.67 29.51 19.66
CA LEU A 285 -5.25 30.85 19.26
C LEU A 285 -5.37 31.84 20.43
N LEU A 286 -6.37 31.68 21.30
CA LEU A 286 -6.64 32.54 22.45
C LEU A 286 -7.33 31.73 23.56
N HIS A 287 -7.14 32.16 24.81
CA HIS A 287 -7.86 31.63 25.99
C HIS A 287 -7.71 30.12 26.25
N CYS A 288 -6.52 29.55 26.03
CA CYS A 288 -6.26 28.10 26.09
C CYS A 288 -6.44 27.46 27.48
N ASP A 289 -6.42 28.29 28.53
CA ASP A 289 -6.62 27.94 29.93
C ASP A 289 -8.11 27.97 30.35
N ARG A 290 -9.03 28.19 29.40
CA ARG A 290 -10.48 28.31 29.64
C ARG A 290 -11.23 27.04 29.32
N PHE A 291 -12.46 27.00 29.82
CA PHE A 291 -13.35 25.87 29.62
C PHE A 291 -13.86 25.80 28.18
N PHE A 292 -13.80 24.62 27.58
CA PHE A 292 -14.33 24.33 26.24
C PHE A 292 -15.76 23.79 26.30
N GLY A 293 -16.52 24.01 25.21
CA GLY A 293 -18.00 23.92 25.13
C GLY A 293 -18.66 22.66 25.69
N TYR A 294 -19.93 22.81 26.09
CA TYR A 294 -20.76 21.83 26.79
C TYR A 294 -21.87 21.26 25.89
N LEU A 295 -22.18 19.96 26.04
CA LEU A 295 -23.55 19.46 25.84
C LEU A 295 -24.29 19.55 27.19
N PRO A 296 -25.63 19.76 27.21
CA PRO A 296 -26.37 19.81 28.48
C PRO A 296 -26.21 18.49 29.27
N GLY A 297 -25.51 18.54 30.40
CA GLY A 297 -25.27 17.38 31.28
C GLY A 297 -23.80 16.97 31.46
N ASP A 298 -22.88 17.55 30.69
CA ASP A 298 -21.44 17.26 30.80
C ASP A 298 -20.74 18.22 31.77
N ASP A 299 -19.72 17.73 32.47
CA ASP A 299 -18.85 18.56 33.30
C ASP A 299 -17.93 19.41 32.40
N PRO A 300 -17.73 20.71 32.70
CA PRO A 300 -16.90 21.58 31.89
C PRO A 300 -15.42 21.17 32.02
N VAL A 301 -14.74 21.05 30.87
CA VAL A 301 -13.32 20.69 30.80
C VAL A 301 -12.47 21.89 30.40
N VAL A 302 -11.33 22.07 31.06
CA VAL A 302 -10.33 23.04 30.63
C VAL A 302 -9.55 22.44 29.47
N TRP A 303 -9.46 23.17 28.36
CA TRP A 303 -8.87 22.63 27.14
C TRP A 303 -7.45 22.11 27.39
N ASP A 304 -6.52 22.92 27.90
CA ASP A 304 -5.11 22.53 28.05
C ASP A 304 -4.85 21.37 29.05
N GLN A 305 -5.82 21.02 29.89
CA GLN A 305 -5.72 19.94 30.89
C GLN A 305 -6.16 18.57 30.36
N VAL A 306 -6.80 18.52 29.19
CA VAL A 306 -7.27 17.27 28.58
C VAL A 306 -6.35 16.86 27.44
N ALA A 307 -5.86 15.62 27.48
CA ALA A 307 -5.11 15.05 26.37
C ALA A 307 -6.02 14.73 25.18
N GLY A 308 -5.52 14.99 23.97
CA GLY A 308 -6.30 14.86 22.74
C GLY A 308 -7.13 16.10 22.41
N CYS A 309 -7.74 16.07 21.23
CA CYS A 309 -8.47 17.22 20.67
C CYS A 309 -9.94 17.18 21.07
N LEU A 310 -10.53 18.37 21.24
CA LEU A 310 -11.91 18.53 21.71
C LEU A 310 -12.89 18.96 20.61
N LEU A 311 -12.41 19.58 19.53
CA LEU A 311 -13.24 19.86 18.36
C LEU A 311 -13.66 18.53 17.71
N PRO A 312 -14.87 18.41 17.16
CA PRO A 312 -15.24 17.25 16.36
C PRO A 312 -14.44 17.18 15.06
N ASP A 313 -14.25 15.98 14.51
CA ASP A 313 -13.51 15.75 13.25
C ASP A 313 -14.21 16.35 12.00
N SER A 314 -15.42 16.88 12.15
CA SER A 314 -16.28 17.39 11.07
C SER A 314 -16.37 18.92 10.97
N GLN A 315 -15.52 19.67 11.69
CA GLN A 315 -15.38 21.12 11.50
C GLN A 315 -14.09 21.45 10.74
N PRO A 316 -14.17 22.16 9.60
CA PRO A 316 -12.99 22.62 8.86
C PRO A 316 -12.19 23.64 9.63
#